data_AF-A0A345CY44-F1
#
_entry.id   AF-A0A345CY44-F1
#
_cell.length_a   1.000
_cell.length_b   1.000
_cell.length_c   1.000
_cell.angle_alpha   90.00
_cell.angle_beta   90.00
_cell.angle_gamma   90.00
#
_symmetry.space_group_name_H-M   'P 1'
#
loop_
_entity.id
_entity.type
_entity.pdbx_description
1 polymer ?
#
loop_
_entity_poly.entity_id
_entity_poly.type
_entity_poly.pdbx_seq_one_letter_code
_entity_poly.pdbx_strand_id
1 'polypeptide(L)' 'MNKEMTWFTIGRVLCIEIISGGDAECNIREVFIKVRHLGGHEQMYLYTGGSILKATNNDVISFFFVAGEDDYSYKILEII' A
#
# COMPACT_ATOMS: atom_id res chain seq x y z
N MET A 1 -16.16 10.90 -1.63
CA MET A 1 -15.20 11.94 -2.04
C MET A 1 -14.35 11.38 -3.17
N ASN A 2 -14.18 12.10 -4.28
CA ASN A 2 -13.28 11.66 -5.35
C ASN A 2 -11.85 11.71 -4.80
N LYS A 3 -11.22 10.55 -4.73
CA LYS A 3 -9.83 10.39 -4.30
C LYS A 3 -8.92 10.96 -5.38
N GLU A 4 -8.24 12.07 -5.11
CA GLU A 4 -7.27 12.63 -6.07
C GLU A 4 -5.96 11.85 -6.02
N MET A 5 -5.56 11.35 -7.19
CA MET A 5 -4.30 10.68 -7.39
C MET A 5 -3.17 11.72 -7.38
N THR A 6 -2.20 11.55 -6.49
CA THR A 6 -1.12 12.52 -6.28
C THR A 6 0.15 12.16 -7.04
N TRP A 7 0.59 10.90 -6.96
CA TRP A 7 1.77 10.43 -7.67
C TRP A 7 1.73 8.91 -7.87
N PHE A 8 2.53 8.42 -8.82
CA PHE A 8 2.66 7.00 -9.14
C PHE A 8 4.14 6.59 -9.15
N THR A 9 4.42 5.33 -8.86
CA THR A 9 5.77 4.77 -8.99
C THR A 9 5.73 3.26 -9.21
N ILE A 10 6.90 2.69 -9.52
CA ILE A 10 7.10 1.26 -9.74
C ILE A 10 8.18 0.80 -8.77
N GLY A 11 7.97 -0.35 -8.15
CA GLY A 11 8.94 -0.93 -7.24
C GLY A 11 8.75 -2.42 -7.03
N ARG A 12 9.75 -3.05 -6.43
CA ARG A 12 9.72 -4.46 -6.06
C ARG A 12 9.27 -4.63 -4.62
N VAL A 13 8.28 -5.48 -4.38
CA VAL A 13 7.86 -5.86 -3.03
C VAL A 13 8.98 -6.65 -2.36
N LEU A 14 9.40 -6.20 -1.19
CA LEU A 14 10.39 -6.89 -0.36
C LEU A 14 9.74 -7.68 0.77
N CYS A 15 8.67 -7.14 1.35
CA CYS A 15 7.95 -7.75 2.47
C CYS A 15 6.50 -7.26 2.48
N ILE A 16 5.58 -8.16 2.84
CA ILE A 16 4.18 -7.84 3.17
C ILE A 16 3.91 -8.36 4.57
N GLU A 17 3.52 -7.47 5.48
CA GLU A 17 3.18 -7.79 6.86
C GLU A 17 1.70 -7.49 7.10
N ILE A 18 0.96 -8.49 7.57
CA ILE A 18 -0.47 -8.35 7.85
C ILE A 18 -0.64 -7.68 9.20
N ILE A 19 -1.36 -6.55 9.22
CA ILE A 19 -1.75 -5.87 10.46
C ILE A 19 -3.15 -6.39 10.78
N SER A 20 -3.25 -7.31 11.73
CA SER A 20 -4.55 -7.83 12.18
C SER A 20 -5.37 -6.68 12.79
N GLY A 21 -6.35 -6.17 12.04
CA GLY A 21 -7.36 -5.27 12.57
C GLY A 21 -8.21 -6.02 13.60
N GLY A 22 -8.34 -5.45 14.80
CA GLY A 22 -9.14 -6.01 15.88
C GLY A 22 -10.59 -6.28 15.48
N ASP A 23 -11.15 -7.26 16.16
CA ASP A 23 -12.50 -7.81 16.10
C ASP A 23 -12.87 -8.69 14.89
N ALA A 24 -13.18 -9.93 15.26
CA ALA A 24 -13.71 -10.98 14.43
C ALA A 24 -15.08 -10.58 13.88
N GLU A 25 -15.12 -10.13 12.63
CA GLU A 25 -16.21 -10.44 11.67
C GLU A 25 -16.04 -9.74 10.30
N CYS A 26 -15.06 -8.84 10.09
CA CYS A 26 -14.97 -8.15 8.81
C CYS A 26 -13.57 -7.74 8.38
N ASN A 27 -12.95 -8.60 7.56
CA ASN A 27 -11.91 -8.30 6.59
C ASN A 27 -10.56 -7.80 7.15
N ILE A 28 -9.47 -8.45 6.75
CA ILE A 28 -8.12 -7.92 6.90
C ILE A 28 -8.06 -6.60 6.11
N ARG A 29 -8.03 -5.46 6.82
CA ARG A 29 -8.17 -4.12 6.22
C ARG A 29 -6.84 -3.50 5.85
N GLU A 30 -5.77 -3.81 6.58
CA GLU A 30 -4.50 -3.08 6.47
C GLU A 30 -3.30 -4.02 6.45
N VAL A 31 -2.35 -3.73 5.56
CA VAL A 31 -1.07 -4.45 5.49
C VAL A 31 0.06 -3.44 5.34
N PHE A 32 1.20 -3.72 5.95
CA PHE A 32 2.44 -3.01 5.65
C PHE A 32 3.11 -3.65 4.44
N ILE A 33 3.48 -2.84 3.46
CA ILE A 33 4.20 -3.28 2.27
C ILE A 33 5.52 -2.53 2.21
N LYS A 34 6.63 -3.26 2.28
CA LYS A 34 7.95 -2.72 2.05
C LYS A 34 8.30 -2.87 0.58
N VAL A 35 8.65 -1.76 -0.07
CA VAL A 35 8.96 -1.70 -1.49
C VAL A 35 10.36 -1.13 -1.72
N ARG A 36 11.10 -1.71 -2.66
CA ARG A 36 12.31 -1.09 -3.24
C ARG A 36 11.95 -0.42 -4.55
N HIS A 37 12.07 0.90 -4.62
CA HIS A 37 11.80 1.67 -5.83
C HIS A 37 12.90 1.47 -6.87
N LEU A 38 12.61 1.79 -8.13
CA LEU A 38 13.59 1.74 -9.23
C LEU A 38 14.86 2.57 -8.94
N GLY A 39 14.73 3.65 -8.18
CA GLY A 39 15.86 4.48 -7.71
C GLY A 39 16.72 3.85 -6.61
N GLY A 40 16.44 2.60 -6.20
CA GLY A 40 17.22 1.84 -5.22
C GLY A 40 16.85 2.08 -3.76
N HIS A 41 16.07 3.12 -3.44
CA HIS A 41 15.61 3.39 -2.08
C HIS A 41 14.47 2.45 -1.68
N GLU A 42 14.43 2.12 -0.38
CA GLU A 42 13.38 1.28 0.20
C GLU A 42 12.45 2.12 1.06
N GLN A 43 11.15 1.85 0.97
CA GLN A 43 10.13 2.55 1.74
C GLN A 43 9.06 1.57 2.19
N MET A 44 8.48 1.81 3.37
CA MET A 44 7.35 1.06 3.90
C MET A 44 6.07 1.88 3.76
N TYR A 45 4.98 1.20 3.37
CA TYR A 45 3.67 1.80 3.12
C TYR A 45 2.59 1.03 3.86
N LEU A 46 1.56 1.76 4.30
CA LEU A 46 0.31 1.18 4.79
C LEU A 46 -0.63 1.03 3.59
N TYR A 47 -1.17 -0.17 3.38
CA TYR A 47 -2.13 -0.47 2.32
C TYR A 47 -3.47 -0.85 2.92
N THR A 48 -4.46 0.04 2.79
CA THR A 48 -5.82 -0.13 3.33
C THR A 48 -6.74 -0.90 2.38
N GLY A 49 -6.25 -2.03 1.88
CA GLY A 49 -6.93 -2.90 0.93
C GLY A 49 -6.49 -4.36 1.02
N GLY A 50 -5.95 -4.77 2.18
CA GLY A 50 -5.27 -6.06 2.35
C GLY A 50 -6.08 -7.28 1.86
N SER A 51 -7.40 -7.27 2.08
CA SER A 51 -8.32 -8.32 1.61
C SER A 51 -8.36 -8.57 0.11
N ILE A 52 -7.99 -7.58 -0.72
CA ILE A 52 -7.96 -7.69 -2.19
C ILE A 52 -6.54 -7.65 -2.76
N LEU A 53 -5.52 -7.66 -1.91
CA LEU A 53 -4.13 -7.63 -2.34
C LEU A 53 -3.78 -8.95 -3.06
N LYS A 54 -3.36 -8.85 -4.33
CA LYS A 54 -2.88 -9.99 -5.13
C LYS A 54 -1.37 -10.07 -5.26
N ALA A 55 -0.65 -9.09 -4.72
CA ALA A 55 0.81 -9.04 -4.78
C ALA A 55 1.44 -9.97 -3.74
N THR A 56 2.61 -10.50 -4.07
CA THR A 56 3.44 -11.37 -3.23
C THR A 56 4.85 -10.82 -3.11
N ASN A 57 5.65 -11.40 -2.22
CA ASN A 57 7.04 -10.99 -2.04
C ASN A 57 7.84 -11.21 -3.35
N ASN A 58 8.66 -10.23 -3.71
CA ASN A 58 9.44 -10.12 -4.95
C ASN A 58 8.70 -9.68 -6.21
N ASP A 59 7.38 -9.50 -6.16
CA ASP A 59 6.62 -8.97 -7.30
C ASP A 59 7.05 -7.54 -7.62
N VAL A 60 7.05 -7.21 -8.91
CA VAL A 60 7.19 -5.83 -9.38
C VAL A 60 5.79 -5.26 -9.52
N ILE A 61 5.50 -4.23 -8.74
CA ILE A 61 4.19 -3.60 -8.67
C ILE A 61 4.25 -2.16 -9.16
N SER A 62 3.17 -1.72 -9.78
CA SER A 62 2.87 -0.30 -9.98
C SER A 62 1.89 0.15 -8.92
N PHE A 63 2.10 1.35 -8.37
CA PHE A 63 1.21 1.85 -7.33
C PHE A 63 1.03 3.35 -7.36
N PHE A 64 -0.15 3.76 -6.88
CA PHE A 64 -0.59 5.14 -6.78
C PHE A 64 -0.72 5.56 -5.33
N PHE A 65 -0.41 6.83 -5.09
CA PHE A 65 -0.66 7.48 -3.83
C PHE A 65 -1.88 8.35 -3.96
N VAL A 66 -2.79 8.15 -3.04
CA VAL A 66 -3.96 9.00 -2.91
C VAL A 66 -3.73 9.94 -1.74
N ALA A 67 -4.06 11.22 -1.93
CA ALA A 67 -4.15 12.16 -0.82
C ALA A 67 -5.18 11.63 0.21
N GLY A 68 -4.75 11.48 1.46
CA GLY A 68 -5.68 11.25 2.56
C GLY A 68 -6.48 12.51 2.87
N GLU A 69 -7.56 12.36 3.65
CA GLU A 69 -8.43 13.49 4.04
C GLU A 69 -7.71 14.51 4.95
N ASP A 70 -6.56 14.14 5.52
CA ASP A 70 -5.68 15.04 6.25
C ASP A 70 -4.41 15.34 5.43
N ASP A 71 -4.04 16.61 5.31
CA ASP A 71 -2.92 17.20 4.53
C ASP A 71 -1.53 16.55 4.75
N TYR A 72 -1.40 15.63 5.71
CA TYR A 72 -0.15 14.95 6.08
C TYR A 72 -0.21 13.43 5.89
N SER A 73 -1.25 12.91 5.24
CA SER A 73 -1.50 11.47 5.14
C SER A 73 -1.54 10.96 3.70
N TYR A 74 -0.38 10.79 3.06
CA TYR A 74 -0.24 9.93 1.86
C TYR A 74 -0.40 8.45 2.26
N LYS A 75 -1.54 8.08 2.85
CA LYS A 75 -1.73 6.81 3.57
C LYS A 75 -2.33 5.70 2.71
N ILE A 76 -2.82 6.01 1.52
CA ILE A 76 -3.55 5.03 0.72
C ILE A 76 -2.76 4.75 -0.55
N LEU A 77 -2.16 3.57 -0.54
CA LEU A 77 -1.55 2.92 -1.69
C LEU A 77 -2.67 2.21 -2.49
N GLU A 78 -2.64 2.26 -3.81
CA GLU A 78 -3.41 1.37 -4.69
C GLU A 78 -2.42 0.60 -5.56
N ILE A 79 -2.58 -0.73 -5.67
CA ILE A 79 -1.70 -1.61 -6.46
C ILE A 79 -2.46 -2.09 -7.69
N ILE A 80 -1.89 -1.88 -8.89
CA ILE A 80 -2.38 -2.41 -10.17
C ILE A 80 -1.52 -3.60 -10.62
#